data_AF-A0A1B6J599-F1
#
_entry.id   AF-A0A1B6J599-F1
#
_cell.length_a   1.000
_cell.length_b   1.000
_cell.length_c   1.000
_cell.angle_alpha   90.00
_cell.angle_beta   90.00
_cell.angle_gamma   90.00
#
_symmetry.space_group_name_H-M   'P 1'
#
loop_
_entity.id
_entity.type
_entity.pdbx_description
1 polymer ?
#
loop_
_entity_poly.entity_id
_entity_poly.type
_entity_poly.pdbx_seq_one_letter_code
_entity_poly.pdbx_strand_id
1 'polypeptide(L)'
;QVPANSLIYPRKGNASTVKYNNAIQRRKREILLSHQPAARKNKNLKRGNNFIVSFRIHDPFEHTEESKVENFIQEILLLDYQTLDCLRDTIICESDFQDVRGDISEDPDVPLTKMSRDVYRSAMFYFDNTFYVDKRHVDCEDYSSIVKEWGQSHNIKFGSTCDMSLMKVGNLNVRFGYPYLYVHQGVCEHLVIVNDARLVT
;
A
#
# COMPACT_ATOMS: atom_id res chain seq x y z
N GLN A 1 31.22 20.88 37.28
CA GLN A 1 31.52 19.46 37.55
C GLN A 1 30.33 18.88 38.31
N VAL A 2 29.53 18.07 37.62
CA VAL A 2 28.31 17.45 38.17
C VAL A 2 28.63 15.98 38.42
N PRO A 3 28.37 15.41 39.61
CA PRO A 3 28.78 14.05 39.93
C PRO A 3 27.82 13.01 39.36
N ALA A 4 28.38 11.85 39.01
CA ALA A 4 27.71 10.69 38.46
C ALA A 4 26.72 10.08 39.47
N ASN A 5 25.46 9.92 39.06
CA ASN A 5 24.49 9.10 39.79
C ASN A 5 24.27 7.76 39.09
N SER A 6 24.44 6.73 39.90
CA SER A 6 24.39 5.30 39.63
C SER A 6 23.09 4.81 39.01
N LEU A 7 23.22 3.98 37.97
CA LEU A 7 22.18 3.08 37.45
C LEU A 7 21.77 2.08 38.54
N ILE A 8 20.52 2.19 39.01
CA ILE A 8 19.89 1.21 39.91
C ILE A 8 18.97 0.32 39.06
N TYR A 9 19.39 -0.91 38.80
CA TYR A 9 18.50 -1.95 38.29
C TYR A 9 17.53 -2.41 39.40
N PRO A 10 16.24 -2.60 39.13
CA PRO A 10 15.31 -3.09 40.15
C PRO A 10 15.54 -4.59 40.41
N ARG A 11 15.59 -4.93 41.71
CA ARG A 11 15.71 -6.28 42.27
C ARG A 11 14.50 -7.16 41.92
N LYS A 12 14.77 -8.44 41.67
CA LYS A 12 13.79 -9.53 41.49
C LYS A 12 12.81 -9.61 42.68
N GLY A 13 11.54 -9.31 42.41
CA GLY A 13 10.40 -9.62 43.27
C GLY A 13 9.46 -10.59 42.56
N ASN A 14 9.01 -11.60 43.30
CA ASN A 14 8.08 -12.70 42.96
C ASN A 14 7.37 -12.65 41.61
N ALA A 15 7.78 -13.55 40.71
CA ALA A 15 7.09 -13.87 39.48
C ALA A 15 5.74 -14.56 39.78
N SER A 16 4.66 -13.78 39.81
CA SER A 16 3.35 -14.30 39.44
C SER A 16 3.43 -14.72 37.98
N THR A 17 3.52 -16.04 37.74
CA THR A 17 3.43 -16.63 36.40
C THR A 17 2.07 -16.27 35.80
N VAL A 18 2.03 -15.15 35.07
CA VAL A 18 0.95 -14.85 34.15
C VAL A 18 0.98 -15.96 33.10
N LYS A 19 0.04 -16.90 33.19
CA LYS A 19 -0.18 -17.89 32.14
C LYS A 19 -0.75 -17.14 30.94
N TYR A 20 0.11 -16.79 30.00
CA TYR A 20 -0.32 -16.40 28.67
C TYR A 20 -1.10 -17.57 28.07
N ASN A 21 -2.30 -17.29 27.58
CA ASN A 21 -3.09 -18.26 26.82
C ASN A 21 -2.31 -18.61 25.55
N ASN A 22 -1.68 -19.78 25.54
CA ASN A 22 -0.96 -20.36 24.40
C ASN A 22 -1.86 -20.67 23.19
N ALA A 23 -3.16 -20.34 23.25
CA ALA A 23 -4.12 -20.49 22.15
C ALA A 23 -4.08 -19.34 21.15
N ILE A 24 -3.40 -18.23 21.46
CA ILE A 24 -3.22 -17.13 20.52
C ILE A 24 -1.77 -17.15 20.03
N GLN A 25 -1.50 -18.01 19.04
CA GLN A 25 -0.35 -17.84 18.16
C GLN A 25 -0.62 -16.59 17.33
N ARG A 26 -0.19 -15.41 17.81
CA ARG A 26 -0.16 -14.21 16.97
C ARG A 26 0.88 -14.46 15.89
N ARG A 27 0.45 -14.91 14.72
CA ARG A 27 1.32 -14.91 13.54
C ARG A 27 1.69 -13.46 13.24
N LYS A 28 2.97 -13.22 13.00
CA LYS A 28 3.46 -11.96 12.43
C LYS A 28 2.65 -11.75 11.13
N ARG A 29 1.92 -10.63 11.00
CA ARG A 29 1.12 -10.20 9.82
C ARG A 29 -0.36 -10.62 9.73
N GLU A 30 -1.03 -11.03 10.80
CA GLU A 30 -2.51 -11.11 10.77
C GLU A 30 -3.15 -9.79 11.20
N ILE A 31 -3.57 -8.99 10.21
CA ILE A 31 -4.49 -7.88 10.40
C ILE A 31 -5.89 -8.40 10.06
N LEU A 32 -6.79 -8.39 11.04
CA LEU A 32 -8.19 -8.71 10.80
C LEU A 32 -8.82 -7.56 10.01
N LEU A 33 -8.82 -7.69 8.69
CA LEU A 33 -9.38 -6.69 7.79
C LEU A 33 -10.90 -6.83 7.75
N SER A 34 -11.61 -5.96 8.45
CA SER A 34 -12.99 -5.63 8.06
C SER A 34 -12.96 -4.58 6.95
N HIS A 35 -12.24 -4.84 5.85
CA HIS A 35 -12.40 -4.04 4.64
C HIS A 35 -13.59 -4.61 3.89
N GLN A 36 -14.78 -4.04 4.11
CA GLN A 36 -15.82 -4.13 3.10
C GLN A 36 -15.43 -3.13 2.02
N PRO A 37 -14.91 -3.56 0.86
CA PRO A 37 -14.76 -2.62 -0.24
C PRO A 37 -16.12 -1.99 -0.46
N ALA A 38 -16.15 -0.68 -0.71
CA ALA A 38 -17.34 0.01 -1.18
C ALA A 38 -17.67 -0.51 -2.59
N ALA A 39 -18.07 -1.78 -2.68
CA ALA A 39 -18.43 -2.45 -3.90
C ALA A 39 -19.66 -1.71 -4.41
N ARG A 40 -19.43 -0.84 -5.40
CA ARG A 40 -20.51 -0.24 -6.18
C ARG A 40 -21.29 -1.40 -6.77
N LYS A 41 -22.42 -1.76 -6.15
CA LYS A 41 -23.32 -2.81 -6.61
C LYS A 41 -23.82 -2.42 -7.99
N ASN A 42 -23.25 -3.02 -9.03
CA ASN A 42 -23.68 -2.78 -10.41
C ASN A 42 -23.85 -4.12 -11.14
N LYS A 43 -25.02 -4.21 -11.80
CA LYS A 43 -25.52 -5.09 -12.87
C LYS A 43 -24.93 -6.51 -12.96
N ASN A 44 -25.83 -7.50 -13.06
CA ASN A 44 -25.50 -8.89 -13.42
C ASN A 44 -24.43 -8.94 -14.52
N LEU A 45 -23.28 -9.53 -14.21
CA LEU A 45 -22.19 -9.75 -15.16
C LEU A 45 -22.74 -10.46 -16.39
N LYS A 46 -22.53 -9.87 -17.56
CA LYS A 46 -22.90 -10.52 -18.82
C LYS A 46 -21.78 -11.47 -19.22
N ARG A 47 -22.13 -12.74 -19.34
CA ARG A 47 -21.27 -13.81 -19.87
C ARG A 47 -20.64 -13.38 -21.19
N GLY A 48 -19.32 -13.56 -21.32
CA GLY A 48 -18.57 -13.34 -22.57
C GLY A 48 -18.17 -11.89 -22.87
N ASN A 49 -18.58 -10.91 -22.07
CA ASN A 49 -18.27 -9.49 -22.34
C ASN A 49 -17.33 -8.83 -21.33
N ASN A 50 -17.15 -9.43 -20.15
CA ASN A 50 -16.35 -8.86 -19.07
C ASN A 50 -15.17 -9.79 -18.80
N PHE A 51 -14.05 -9.24 -18.35
CA PHE A 51 -12.88 -10.03 -17.94
C PHE A 51 -12.39 -9.58 -16.58
N ILE A 52 -11.76 -10.51 -15.87
CA ILE A 52 -11.11 -10.28 -14.58
C ILE A 52 -9.62 -10.19 -14.84
N VAL A 53 -8.95 -9.22 -14.22
CA VAL A 53 -7.50 -9.02 -14.27
C VAL A 53 -6.92 -9.33 -12.90
N SER A 54 -5.84 -10.13 -12.87
CA SER A 54 -5.07 -10.43 -11.66
C SER A 54 -3.89 -9.47 -11.52
N PHE A 55 -3.88 -8.73 -10.41
CA PHE A 55 -2.79 -7.88 -9.97
C PHE A 55 -2.06 -8.52 -8.80
N ARG A 56 -0.74 -8.57 -8.91
CA ARG A 56 0.17 -9.10 -7.92
C ARG A 56 0.92 -7.95 -7.26
N ILE A 57 0.76 -7.79 -5.95
CA ILE A 57 1.42 -6.73 -5.18
C ILE A 57 2.56 -7.32 -4.35
N HIS A 58 3.76 -6.77 -4.51
CA HIS A 58 4.95 -7.18 -3.78
C HIS A 58 5.20 -6.35 -2.52
N ASP A 59 6.08 -6.86 -1.64
CA ASP A 59 6.59 -6.13 -0.47
C ASP A 59 7.12 -4.74 -0.87
N PRO A 60 7.05 -3.74 0.04
CA PRO A 60 7.68 -2.46 -0.21
C PRO A 60 9.18 -2.61 -0.53
N PHE A 61 9.68 -1.81 -1.47
CA PHE A 61 11.10 -1.83 -1.82
C PHE A 61 11.94 -1.25 -0.67
N GLU A 62 12.95 -1.99 -0.24
CA GLU A 62 13.98 -1.50 0.69
C GLU A 62 15.23 -1.13 -0.10
N HIS A 63 15.60 0.16 -0.08
CA HIS A 63 16.84 0.66 -0.69
C HIS A 63 18.07 0.29 0.15
N THR A 64 18.42 -1.00 0.19
CA THR A 64 19.64 -1.52 0.83
C THR A 64 20.53 -2.23 -0.19
N GLU A 65 21.83 -2.33 0.04
CA GLU A 65 22.74 -2.97 -0.94
C GLU A 65 22.48 -4.49 -1.14
N GLU A 66 21.68 -5.09 -0.27
CA GLU A 66 21.39 -6.54 -0.24
C GLU A 66 19.94 -6.88 -0.61
N SER A 67 19.20 -5.96 -1.25
CA SER A 67 17.78 -6.15 -1.60
C SER A 67 17.56 -7.50 -2.30
N LYS A 68 16.93 -8.44 -1.60
CA LYS A 68 16.52 -9.72 -2.16
C LYS A 68 15.25 -9.53 -2.98
N VAL A 69 15.05 -10.44 -3.94
CA VAL A 69 13.82 -10.53 -4.74
C VAL A 69 12.61 -10.52 -3.81
N GLU A 70 11.77 -9.50 -3.96
CA GLU A 70 10.63 -9.19 -3.09
C GLU A 70 9.67 -10.36 -3.00
N ASN A 71 9.21 -10.67 -1.77
CA ASN A 71 8.10 -11.61 -1.63
C ASN A 71 6.83 -10.95 -2.16
N PHE A 72 6.02 -11.79 -2.78
CA PHE A 72 4.68 -11.44 -3.15
C PHE A 72 3.75 -11.47 -1.92
N ILE A 73 2.95 -10.42 -1.70
CA ILE A 73 2.02 -10.33 -0.55
C ILE A 73 0.56 -10.62 -0.95
N GLN A 74 0.05 -9.98 -2.02
CA GLN A 74 -1.41 -9.87 -2.25
C GLN A 74 -1.84 -10.03 -3.70
N GLU A 75 -2.73 -10.98 -3.98
CA GLU A 75 -3.34 -11.14 -5.29
C GLU A 75 -4.70 -10.44 -5.28
N ILE A 76 -4.85 -9.44 -6.14
CA ILE A 76 -6.07 -8.65 -6.23
C ILE A 76 -6.70 -8.90 -7.59
N LEU A 77 -7.96 -9.34 -7.57
CA LEU A 77 -8.75 -9.55 -8.76
C LEU A 77 -9.69 -8.37 -8.97
N LEU A 78 -9.62 -7.74 -10.13
CA LEU A 78 -10.52 -6.65 -10.52
C LEU A 78 -11.19 -6.95 -11.85
N LEU A 79 -12.43 -6.51 -11.98
CA LEU A 79 -13.15 -6.53 -13.24
C LEU A 79 -12.66 -5.39 -14.13
N ASP A 80 -12.68 -5.64 -15.43
CA ASP A 80 -12.24 -4.71 -16.48
C ASP A 80 -12.89 -3.31 -16.39
N TYR A 81 -14.12 -3.23 -15.90
CA TYR A 81 -14.83 -1.96 -15.75
C TYR A 81 -14.56 -1.22 -14.44
N GLN A 82 -13.88 -1.84 -13.47
CA GLN A 82 -13.44 -1.17 -12.25
C GLN A 82 -12.27 -0.24 -12.56
N THR A 83 -12.15 0.83 -11.78
CA THR A 83 -11.14 1.87 -11.97
C THR A 83 -9.93 1.63 -11.07
N LEU A 84 -8.79 2.27 -11.39
CA LEU A 84 -7.54 2.09 -10.64
C LEU A 84 -7.63 2.54 -9.18
N ASP A 85 -8.54 3.46 -8.85
CA ASP A 85 -8.81 3.82 -7.46
C ASP A 85 -9.39 2.64 -6.65
N CYS A 86 -10.14 1.73 -7.29
CA CYS A 86 -10.57 0.48 -6.66
C CYS A 86 -9.37 -0.43 -6.37
N LEU A 87 -8.36 -0.47 -7.26
CA LEU A 87 -7.12 -1.19 -7.01
C LEU A 87 -6.39 -0.58 -5.81
N ARG A 88 -6.18 0.74 -5.80
CA ARG A 88 -5.57 1.47 -4.68
C ARG A 88 -6.27 1.14 -3.36
N ASP A 89 -7.59 1.20 -3.33
CA ASP A 89 -8.36 0.98 -2.10
C ASP A 89 -8.29 -0.47 -1.61
N THR A 90 -8.04 -1.42 -2.51
CA THR A 90 -7.93 -2.85 -2.17
C THR A 90 -6.53 -3.24 -1.66
N ILE A 91 -5.49 -2.51 -2.07
CA ILE A 91 -4.12 -2.74 -1.59
C ILE A 91 -4.04 -2.46 -0.08
N ILE A 92 -3.43 -3.38 0.65
CA ILE A 92 -3.17 -3.26 2.08
C ILE A 92 -1.66 -3.27 2.31
N CYS A 93 -1.11 -2.24 2.93
CA CYS A 93 0.32 -2.17 3.23
C CYS A 93 0.55 -2.14 4.75
N GLU A 94 1.66 -2.70 5.24
CA GLU A 94 2.03 -2.56 6.66
C GLU A 94 2.18 -1.09 7.08
N SER A 95 2.59 -0.22 6.14
CA SER A 95 2.67 1.23 6.33
C SER A 95 1.31 1.88 6.56
N ASP A 96 0.20 1.29 6.10
CA ASP A 96 -1.15 1.85 6.28
C ASP A 96 -1.56 1.97 7.75
N PHE A 97 -1.00 1.13 8.62
CA PHE A 97 -1.39 0.98 10.02
C PHE A 97 -0.43 1.66 11.00
N GLN A 98 0.55 2.41 10.49
CA GLN A 98 1.49 3.13 11.34
C GLN A 98 0.78 4.25 12.09
N ASP A 99 1.24 4.49 13.32
CA ASP A 99 0.75 5.55 14.17
C ASP A 99 1.29 6.90 13.69
N VAL A 100 0.38 7.81 13.39
CA VAL A 100 0.70 9.17 12.90
C VAL A 100 0.96 10.17 14.04
N ARG A 101 0.78 9.77 15.31
CA ARG A 101 0.94 10.65 16.47
C ARG A 101 2.40 10.97 16.79
N GLY A 102 3.34 10.20 16.26
CA GLY A 102 4.77 10.35 16.55
C GLY A 102 5.13 9.73 17.89
N ASP A 103 5.83 10.48 18.75
CA ASP A 103 6.28 10.00 20.06
C ASP A 103 5.10 9.85 21.03
N ILE A 104 4.90 8.64 21.54
CA ILE A 104 3.84 8.27 22.50
C ILE A 104 4.42 7.86 23.86
N SER A 105 5.69 8.16 24.14
CA SER A 105 6.38 7.75 25.38
C SER A 105 5.70 8.26 26.66
N GLU A 106 5.07 9.43 26.60
CA GLU A 106 4.35 10.04 27.73
C GLU A 106 3.01 9.34 28.04
N ASP A 107 2.34 8.75 27.04
CA ASP A 107 1.06 8.05 27.21
C ASP A 107 0.91 6.89 26.20
N PRO A 108 1.53 5.73 26.49
CA PRO A 108 1.57 4.60 25.55
C PRO A 108 0.23 3.86 25.41
N ASP A 109 -0.71 4.06 26.34
CA ASP A 109 -1.99 3.34 26.38
C ASP A 109 -3.11 4.06 25.60
N VAL A 110 -2.85 5.25 25.05
CA VAL A 110 -3.86 5.99 24.27
C VAL A 110 -4.23 5.18 23.02
N PRO A 111 -5.52 4.91 22.79
CA PRO A 111 -5.97 4.16 21.63
C PRO A 111 -5.58 4.87 20.33
N LEU A 112 -5.21 4.08 19.31
CA LEU A 112 -4.96 4.57 17.96
C LEU A 112 -6.24 5.18 17.39
N THR A 113 -6.21 6.48 17.09
CA THR A 113 -7.38 7.20 16.56
C THR A 113 -7.30 7.49 15.07
N LYS A 114 -6.09 7.58 14.51
CA LYS A 114 -5.82 7.83 13.09
C LYS A 114 -4.68 6.95 12.63
N MET A 115 -4.83 6.35 11.46
CA MET A 115 -3.78 5.56 10.83
C MET A 115 -3.15 6.33 9.68
N SER A 116 -1.93 5.95 9.28
CA SER A 116 -1.23 6.56 8.15
C SER A 116 -2.07 6.61 6.87
N ARG A 117 -2.86 5.57 6.58
CA ARG A 117 -3.75 5.55 5.41
C ARG A 117 -4.82 6.63 5.42
N ASP A 118 -5.28 7.06 6.60
CA ASP A 118 -6.31 8.08 6.75
C ASP A 118 -5.74 9.50 6.56
N VAL A 119 -4.46 9.68 6.90
CA VAL A 119 -3.76 10.97 6.85
C VAL A 119 -3.03 11.16 5.53
N TYR A 120 -2.25 10.17 5.10
CA TYR A 120 -1.40 10.22 3.91
C TYR A 120 -2.10 9.54 2.72
N ARG A 121 -3.04 10.27 2.13
CA ARG A 121 -3.96 9.72 1.12
C ARG A 121 -3.42 9.73 -0.30
N SER A 122 -2.33 10.44 -0.58
CA SER A 122 -1.83 10.55 -1.95
C SER A 122 -1.16 9.25 -2.40
N ALA A 123 -1.46 8.84 -3.62
CA ALA A 123 -0.98 7.61 -4.22
C ALA A 123 -0.85 7.77 -5.74
N MET A 124 0.02 6.97 -6.34
CA MET A 124 0.30 6.98 -7.77
C MET A 124 0.62 5.58 -8.28
N PHE A 125 0.06 5.20 -9.43
CA PHE A 125 0.57 4.10 -10.23
C PHE A 125 1.36 4.63 -11.42
N TYR A 126 2.34 3.86 -11.88
CA TYR A 126 3.04 4.11 -13.14
C TYR A 126 2.96 2.85 -14.01
N PHE A 127 2.09 2.89 -15.02
CA PHE A 127 1.91 1.84 -16.02
C PHE A 127 2.27 2.36 -17.40
N ASP A 128 3.14 1.63 -18.10
CA ASP A 128 3.49 1.85 -19.52
C ASP A 128 3.72 3.33 -19.87
N ASN A 129 4.70 3.93 -19.22
CA ASN A 129 5.08 5.33 -19.36
C ASN A 129 4.01 6.37 -18.96
N THR A 130 2.91 5.96 -18.34
CA THR A 130 1.81 6.84 -17.92
C THR A 130 1.68 6.83 -16.40
N PHE A 131 1.57 8.01 -15.81
CA PHE A 131 1.30 8.17 -14.39
C PHE A 131 -0.20 8.25 -14.14
N TYR A 132 -0.68 7.54 -13.13
CA TYR A 132 -2.06 7.55 -12.67
C TYR A 132 -2.09 7.98 -11.21
N VAL A 133 -2.46 9.24 -10.96
CA VAL A 133 -2.42 9.85 -9.63
C VAL A 133 -3.82 9.90 -9.02
N ASP A 134 -3.90 9.80 -7.69
CA ASP A 134 -5.16 9.90 -6.99
C ASP A 134 -5.55 11.37 -6.83
N LYS A 135 -6.64 11.78 -7.48
CA LYS A 135 -7.17 13.15 -7.41
C LYS A 135 -8.50 13.24 -6.68
N ARG A 136 -8.91 12.19 -5.96
CA ARG A 136 -10.21 12.12 -5.28
C ARG A 136 -10.32 13.09 -4.10
N HIS A 137 -9.19 13.50 -3.53
CA HIS A 137 -9.13 14.48 -2.46
C HIS A 137 -8.19 15.65 -2.80
N VAL A 138 -8.52 16.83 -2.27
CA VAL A 138 -7.78 18.08 -2.52
C VAL A 138 -6.38 18.09 -1.91
N ASP A 139 -6.15 17.28 -0.88
CA ASP A 139 -4.88 17.08 -0.18
C ASP A 139 -4.03 15.97 -0.81
N CYS A 140 -4.50 15.32 -1.87
CA CYS A 140 -3.66 14.38 -2.60
C CYS A 140 -2.61 15.15 -3.42
N GLU A 141 -1.34 14.90 -3.13
CA GLU A 141 -0.22 15.42 -3.91
C GLU A 141 0.01 14.63 -5.20
N ASP A 142 0.46 15.33 -6.25
CA ASP A 142 0.84 14.74 -7.52
C ASP A 142 2.34 14.41 -7.53
N TYR A 143 2.69 13.18 -7.17
CA TYR A 143 4.08 12.69 -7.16
C TYR A 143 4.74 12.70 -8.56
N SER A 144 3.95 12.63 -9.63
CA SER A 144 4.48 12.53 -10.99
C SER A 144 5.21 13.79 -11.45
N SER A 145 4.86 14.95 -10.88
CA SER A 145 5.42 16.24 -11.24
C SER A 145 6.93 16.31 -10.97
N ILE A 146 7.36 15.93 -9.77
CA ILE A 146 8.78 15.90 -9.36
C ILE A 146 9.57 14.88 -10.20
N VAL A 147 9.01 13.69 -10.42
CA VAL A 147 9.66 12.64 -11.23
C VAL A 147 9.86 13.12 -12.68
N LYS A 148 8.86 13.83 -13.23
CA LYS A 148 8.95 14.41 -14.58
C LYS A 148 10.01 15.48 -14.69
N GLU A 149 10.08 16.39 -13.72
CA GLU A 149 11.11 17.43 -13.68
C GLU A 149 12.51 16.82 -13.60
N TRP A 150 12.72 15.85 -12.70
CA TRP A 150 13.96 15.10 -12.62
C TRP A 150 14.30 14.42 -13.95
N GLY A 151 13.32 13.76 -14.59
CA GLY A 151 13.50 13.11 -15.89
C GLY A 151 13.95 14.08 -16.99
N GLN A 152 13.35 15.26 -17.06
CA GLN A 152 13.71 16.29 -18.04
C GLN A 152 15.19 16.71 -17.91
N SER A 153 15.67 16.90 -16.68
CA SER A 153 17.08 17.23 -16.45
C SER A 153 18.07 16.12 -16.85
N HIS A 154 17.59 14.88 -16.99
CA HIS A 154 18.38 13.70 -17.36
C HIS A 154 18.08 13.17 -18.77
N ASN A 155 17.37 13.95 -19.62
CA ASN A 155 16.95 13.54 -20.96
C ASN A 155 16.04 12.29 -21.00
N ILE A 156 15.30 12.03 -19.92
CA ILE A 156 14.30 10.96 -19.82
C ILE A 156 12.91 11.55 -20.10
N LYS A 157 12.19 10.98 -21.07
CA LYS A 157 10.85 11.43 -21.46
C LYS A 157 9.77 10.54 -20.88
N PHE A 158 9.10 11.03 -19.86
CA PHE A 158 7.91 10.40 -19.32
C PHE A 158 6.63 10.80 -20.08
N GLY A 159 5.62 9.94 -20.07
CA GLY A 159 4.32 10.18 -20.71
C GLY A 159 3.37 11.05 -19.88
N SER A 160 2.06 10.90 -20.11
CA SER A 160 1.03 11.74 -19.49
C SER A 160 0.81 11.42 -18.01
N THR A 161 0.15 12.36 -17.31
CA THR A 161 -0.40 12.13 -15.98
C THR A 161 -1.92 12.12 -16.10
N CYS A 162 -2.56 11.08 -15.59
CA CYS A 162 -3.99 10.84 -15.65
C CYS A 162 -4.56 10.66 -14.23
N ASP A 163 -5.87 10.89 -14.10
CA ASP A 163 -6.60 10.60 -12.86
C ASP A 163 -6.91 9.11 -12.77
N MET A 164 -6.45 8.44 -11.71
CA MET A 164 -6.67 7.01 -11.52
C MET A 164 -8.15 6.66 -11.33
N SER A 165 -8.97 7.58 -10.80
CA SER A 165 -10.40 7.36 -10.58
C SER A 165 -11.22 7.31 -11.87
N LEU A 166 -10.64 7.78 -12.98
CA LEU A 166 -11.25 7.74 -14.31
C LEU A 166 -10.69 6.62 -15.19
N MET A 167 -9.58 6.00 -14.78
CA MET A 167 -8.92 4.95 -15.57
C MET A 167 -9.46 3.58 -15.21
N LYS A 168 -10.15 2.94 -16.16
CA LYS A 168 -10.60 1.55 -16.04
C LYS A 168 -9.45 0.57 -16.23
N VAL A 169 -9.47 -0.51 -15.46
CA VAL A 169 -8.50 -1.62 -15.54
C VAL A 169 -8.45 -2.20 -16.95
N GLY A 170 -9.59 -2.39 -17.61
CA GLY A 170 -9.66 -2.93 -18.96
C GLY A 170 -9.13 -2.01 -20.06
N ASN A 171 -8.85 -0.74 -19.73
CA ASN A 171 -8.29 0.24 -20.65
C ASN A 171 -6.78 0.44 -20.46
N LEU A 172 -6.15 -0.27 -19.51
CA LEU A 172 -4.72 -0.14 -19.26
C LEU A 172 -3.92 -0.78 -20.41
N ASN A 173 -2.87 -0.07 -20.86
CA ASN A 173 -1.87 -0.67 -21.72
C ASN A 173 -0.82 -1.37 -20.85
N VAL A 174 -0.84 -2.70 -20.80
CA VAL A 174 0.05 -3.47 -19.92
C VAL A 174 0.65 -4.69 -20.61
N ARG A 175 1.81 -5.10 -20.12
CA ARG A 175 2.51 -6.34 -20.48
C ARG A 175 2.39 -7.30 -19.31
N PHE A 176 1.86 -8.50 -19.56
CA PHE A 176 1.78 -9.52 -18.54
C PHE A 176 3.18 -9.92 -18.04
N GLY A 177 3.32 -10.07 -16.72
CA GLY A 177 4.58 -10.37 -16.07
C GLY A 177 5.59 -9.21 -15.99
N TYR A 178 5.25 -8.02 -16.53
CA TYR A 178 6.12 -6.85 -16.44
C TYR A 178 5.91 -6.12 -15.09
N PRO A 179 6.99 -5.72 -14.40
CA PRO A 179 6.89 -4.97 -13.15
C PRO A 179 6.51 -3.51 -13.38
N TYR A 180 5.45 -3.07 -12.73
CA TYR A 180 5.00 -1.68 -12.66
C TYR A 180 5.15 -1.13 -11.25
N LEU A 181 5.04 0.19 -11.10
CA LEU A 181 5.26 0.86 -9.82
C LEU A 181 3.94 1.35 -9.22
N TYR A 182 3.77 1.12 -7.93
CA TYR A 182 2.77 1.76 -7.08
C TYR A 182 3.47 2.48 -5.94
N VAL A 183 3.16 3.77 -5.73
CA VAL A 183 3.69 4.57 -4.63
C VAL A 183 2.52 5.09 -3.80
N HIS A 184 2.60 4.94 -2.49
CA HIS A 184 1.65 5.54 -1.55
C HIS A 184 2.36 6.13 -0.33
N GLN A 185 1.68 7.05 0.37
CA GLN A 185 2.21 7.74 1.56
C GLN A 185 3.55 8.46 1.34
N GLY A 186 3.86 8.84 0.10
CA GLY A 186 5.06 9.60 -0.29
C GLY A 186 6.35 8.78 -0.43
N VAL A 187 6.49 7.69 0.34
CA VAL A 187 7.77 6.95 0.42
C VAL A 187 7.63 5.43 0.26
N CYS A 188 6.42 4.88 0.28
CA CYS A 188 6.22 3.45 0.24
C CYS A 188 5.99 3.00 -1.21
N GLU A 189 7.00 2.35 -1.79
CA GLU A 189 7.05 1.92 -3.18
C GLU A 189 6.84 0.41 -3.28
N HIS A 190 5.94 -0.04 -4.16
CA HIS A 190 5.63 -1.44 -4.40
C HIS A 190 5.71 -1.78 -5.87
N LEU A 191 6.18 -2.99 -6.18
CA LEU A 191 5.98 -3.58 -7.50
C LEU A 191 4.56 -4.12 -7.64
N VAL A 192 3.95 -3.78 -8.79
CA VAL A 192 2.64 -4.26 -9.23
C VAL A 192 2.83 -5.01 -10.53
N ILE A 193 2.49 -6.30 -10.55
CA ILE A 193 2.59 -7.15 -11.74
C ILE A 193 1.19 -7.58 -12.17
N VAL A 194 0.87 -7.38 -13.44
CA VAL A 194 -0.33 -7.97 -14.04
C VAL A 194 0.01 -9.39 -14.49
N ASN A 195 -0.58 -10.40 -13.86
CA ASN A 195 -0.24 -11.80 -14.14
C ASN A 195 -1.08 -12.38 -15.28
N ASP A 196 -2.40 -12.20 -15.20
CA ASP A 196 -3.33 -12.74 -16.16
C ASP A 196 -4.58 -11.87 -16.33
N ALA A 197 -5.33 -12.18 -17.38
CA ALA A 197 -6.68 -11.68 -17.59
C ALA A 197 -7.56 -12.83 -18.09
N ARG A 198 -8.73 -13.02 -17.48
CA ARG A 198 -9.62 -14.16 -17.74
C ARG A 198 -11.02 -13.68 -18.09
N LEU A 199 -11.56 -14.17 -19.20
CA LEU A 199 -12.92 -13.88 -19.61
C LEU A 199 -13.92 -14.49 -18.61
N VAL A 200 -14.93 -13.72 -18.20
CA VAL A 200 -16.02 -14.20 -17.36
C VAL A 200 -16.99 -14.99 -18.24
N THR A 201 -16.91 -16.31 -18.13
CA THR A 201 -17.79 -17.27 -18.81
C THR A 201 -18.99 -17.70 -17.97
#